data_AF-A0A356BFX7-F1
#
_entry.id   AF-A0A356BFX7-F1
#
_cell.length_a   1.000
_cell.length_b   1.000
_cell.length_c   1.000
_cell.angle_alpha   90.00
_cell.angle_beta   90.00
_cell.angle_gamma   90.00
#
_symmetry.space_group_name_H-M   'P 1'
#
loop_
_entity.id
_entity.type
_entity.pdbx_description
1 polymer ?
#
loop_
_entity_poly.entity_id
_entity_poly.type
_entity_poly.pdbx_seq_one_letter_code
_entity_poly.pdbx_strand_id
1 'polypeptide(L)'
;MAEQMPNVLAKIVAHKRDEVAKLKQQLPLQSFAAEVLPSRRDFLAALKQSGPRFILECKKASPSKGLIRADFDLHELAQVYNQYADCISVLTDEKFFQGRYDYLRTMRALTDKPLLHKDFIIDSYQIYAGRHCGADAVLLMLSVLDDAQYRELAAVARELNMTVLTEVSNEEETRRAVALNAELIGINNRDL
;
A
#
# COMPACT_ATOMS: atom_id res chain seq x y z
N MET A 1 -12.78 -22.76 -23.00
CA MET A 1 -13.26 -21.89 -21.91
C MET A 1 -12.17 -21.73 -20.87
N ALA A 2 -11.38 -20.66 -20.97
CA ALA A 2 -10.52 -20.12 -19.92
C ALA A 2 -10.02 -18.73 -20.38
N GLU A 3 -10.94 -17.83 -20.73
CA GLU A 3 -10.67 -16.39 -20.76
C GLU A 3 -11.11 -15.82 -19.40
N GLN A 4 -10.33 -16.06 -18.36
CA GLN A 4 -10.59 -15.44 -17.05
C GLN A 4 -9.89 -14.07 -16.99
N MET A 5 -10.66 -13.07 -17.43
CA MET A 5 -10.74 -11.69 -16.94
C MET A 5 -9.46 -10.84 -16.78
N PRO A 6 -9.02 -10.17 -17.86
CA PRO A 6 -8.30 -8.90 -17.79
C PRO A 6 -9.12 -7.72 -17.18
N ASN A 7 -10.11 -7.99 -16.31
CA ASN A 7 -11.22 -7.07 -16.02
C ASN A 7 -11.29 -6.58 -14.55
N VAL A 8 -10.85 -7.36 -13.56
CA VAL A 8 -11.01 -6.95 -12.15
C VAL A 8 -10.01 -5.86 -11.77
N LEU A 9 -8.71 -6.06 -11.99
CA LEU A 9 -7.69 -5.03 -11.79
C LEU A 9 -7.98 -3.75 -12.59
N ALA A 10 -8.36 -3.89 -13.87
CA ALA A 10 -8.72 -2.74 -14.72
C ALA A 10 -9.90 -1.94 -14.15
N LYS A 11 -10.95 -2.62 -13.65
CA LYS A 11 -12.09 -1.97 -12.98
C LYS A 11 -11.68 -1.26 -11.68
N ILE A 12 -10.78 -1.86 -10.92
CA ILE A 12 -10.27 -1.27 -9.68
C ILE A 12 -9.52 0.02 -10.00
N VAL A 13 -8.57 -0.03 -10.94
CA VAL A 13 -7.76 1.14 -11.34
C VAL A 13 -8.62 2.24 -11.95
N ALA A 14 -9.62 1.89 -12.77
CA ALA A 14 -10.57 2.87 -13.31
C ALA A 14 -11.32 3.60 -12.19
N HIS A 15 -11.85 2.85 -11.22
CA HIS A 15 -12.52 3.45 -10.07
C HIS A 15 -11.56 4.30 -9.22
N LYS A 16 -10.32 3.85 -9.05
CA LYS A 16 -9.29 4.55 -8.28
C LYS A 16 -8.99 5.93 -8.86
N ARG A 17 -8.99 6.10 -10.19
CA ARG A 17 -8.83 7.41 -10.84
C ARG A 17 -9.93 8.39 -10.42
N ASP A 18 -11.19 7.94 -10.44
CA ASP A 18 -12.32 8.76 -10.02
C ASP A 18 -12.27 9.10 -8.52
N GLU A 19 -11.88 8.14 -7.69
CA GLU A 19 -11.72 8.32 -6.25
C GLU A 19 -10.61 9.33 -5.93
N VAL A 20 -9.42 9.18 -6.52
CA VAL A 20 -8.30 10.12 -6.33
C VAL A 20 -8.66 11.52 -6.79
N ALA A 21 -9.37 11.67 -7.92
CA ALA A 21 -9.83 12.97 -8.38
C ALA A 21 -10.76 13.65 -7.36
N LYS A 22 -11.67 12.90 -6.73
CA LYS A 22 -12.55 13.40 -5.67
C LYS A 22 -11.78 13.75 -4.39
N LEU A 23 -10.85 12.89 -3.97
CA LEU A 23 -10.00 13.15 -2.80
C LEU A 23 -9.18 14.42 -2.98
N LYS A 24 -8.60 14.66 -4.16
CA LYS A 24 -7.89 15.90 -4.49
C LYS A 24 -8.77 17.14 -4.42
N GLN A 25 -10.07 17.03 -4.70
CA GLN A 25 -11.01 18.15 -4.56
C GLN A 25 -11.38 18.39 -3.08
N GLN A 26 -11.56 17.32 -2.31
CA GLN A 26 -11.97 17.40 -0.90
C GLN A 26 -10.82 17.85 0.01
N LEU A 27 -9.61 17.35 -0.24
CA LEU A 27 -8.39 17.69 0.49
C LEU A 27 -7.26 17.92 -0.54
N PRO A 28 -7.14 19.13 -1.10
CA PRO A 28 -6.10 19.44 -2.09
C PRO A 28 -4.70 19.26 -1.52
N LEU A 29 -3.76 18.74 -2.32
CA LEU A 29 -2.40 18.44 -1.87
C LEU A 29 -1.71 19.65 -1.19
N GLN A 30 -1.88 20.84 -1.77
CA GLN A 30 -1.27 22.07 -1.29
C GLN A 30 -1.74 22.47 0.11
N SER A 31 -2.90 21.97 0.55
CA SER A 31 -3.44 22.29 1.88
C SER A 31 -2.74 21.54 3.02
N PHE A 32 -2.04 20.44 2.74
CA PHE A 32 -1.41 19.62 3.78
C PHE A 32 0.02 19.16 3.46
N ALA A 33 0.51 19.28 2.22
CA ALA A 33 1.82 18.76 1.81
C ALA A 33 2.97 19.29 2.68
N ALA A 34 2.92 20.57 3.08
CA ALA A 34 3.94 21.19 3.92
C ALA A 34 3.99 20.61 5.36
N GLU A 35 2.90 19.97 5.81
CA GLU A 35 2.81 19.32 7.12
C GLU A 35 3.28 17.86 7.07
N VAL A 36 3.46 17.30 5.87
CA VAL A 36 3.89 15.92 5.69
C VAL A 36 5.38 15.80 5.97
N LEU A 37 5.72 15.28 7.14
CA LEU A 37 7.10 15.01 7.52
C LEU A 37 7.57 13.67 6.94
N PRO A 38 8.85 13.51 6.56
CA PRO A 38 9.41 12.20 6.19
C PRO A 38 9.18 11.13 7.26
N SER A 39 9.09 9.87 6.84
CA SER A 39 9.00 8.74 7.77
C SER A 39 10.22 8.70 8.68
N ARG A 40 10.01 8.29 9.94
CA ARG A 40 11.08 8.04 10.91
C ARG A 40 11.28 6.56 11.19
N ARG A 41 10.48 5.70 10.58
CA ARG A 41 10.54 4.24 10.77
C ARG A 41 11.04 3.59 9.50
N ASP A 42 12.09 2.79 9.65
CA ASP A 42 12.71 2.08 8.54
C ASP A 42 12.00 0.73 8.33
N PHE A 43 11.06 0.71 7.38
CA PHE A 43 10.29 -0.48 7.03
C PHE A 43 11.20 -1.57 6.42
N LEU A 44 12.21 -1.20 5.63
CA LEU A 44 13.11 -2.16 5.01
C LEU A 44 14.06 -2.79 6.06
N ALA A 45 14.59 -2.01 7.00
CA ALA A 45 15.44 -2.53 8.07
C ALA A 45 14.70 -3.54 8.96
N ALA A 46 13.41 -3.33 9.22
CA ALA A 46 12.58 -4.28 9.95
C ALA A 46 12.49 -5.65 9.23
N LEU A 47 12.57 -5.65 7.89
CA LEU A 47 12.51 -6.86 7.07
C LEU A 47 13.89 -7.47 6.73
N LYS A 48 14.99 -6.73 6.95
CA LYS A 48 16.36 -7.22 6.73
C LYS A 48 16.95 -8.01 7.90
N GLN A 49 16.18 -8.23 8.97
CA GLN A 49 16.61 -9.04 10.11
C GLN A 49 16.72 -10.52 9.73
N SER A 50 17.47 -11.29 10.54
CA SER A 50 17.70 -12.71 10.28
C SER A 50 16.42 -13.54 10.40
N GLY A 51 16.30 -14.59 9.58
CA GLY A 51 15.14 -15.49 9.58
C GLY A 51 13.86 -14.89 8.98
N PRO A 52 12.77 -15.67 8.90
CA PRO A 52 11.53 -15.23 8.29
C PRO A 52 10.95 -13.99 8.96
N ARG A 53 10.49 -13.04 8.14
CA ARG A 53 9.87 -11.78 8.57
C ARG A 53 8.42 -11.73 8.11
N PHE A 54 7.56 -11.10 8.90
CA PHE A 54 6.12 -11.08 8.69
C PHE A 54 5.57 -9.66 8.53
N ILE A 55 4.90 -9.44 7.39
CA ILE A 55 4.00 -8.30 7.18
C ILE A 55 2.58 -8.80 7.43
N LEU A 56 1.98 -8.43 8.56
CA LEU A 56 0.59 -8.82 8.87
C LEU A 56 -0.39 -7.76 8.35
N GLU A 57 -1.50 -8.18 7.75
CA GLU A 57 -2.37 -7.28 6.99
C GLU A 57 -3.75 -7.09 7.61
N CYS A 58 -4.10 -5.83 7.89
CA CYS A 58 -5.42 -5.40 8.32
C CYS A 58 -6.36 -5.31 7.11
N LYS A 59 -7.25 -6.30 6.95
CA LYS A 59 -8.13 -6.41 5.79
C LYS A 59 -9.55 -6.82 6.17
N LYS A 60 -10.52 -5.96 5.87
CA LYS A 60 -11.95 -6.17 6.18
C LYS A 60 -12.65 -7.01 5.12
N ALA A 61 -12.42 -6.71 3.84
CA ALA A 61 -13.02 -7.39 2.70
C ALA A 61 -12.02 -7.58 1.55
N SER A 62 -12.40 -8.33 0.51
CA SER A 62 -11.66 -8.40 -0.76
C SER A 62 -12.59 -8.75 -1.92
N PRO A 63 -12.24 -8.40 -3.18
CA PRO A 63 -13.03 -8.79 -4.36
C PRO A 63 -13.33 -10.29 -4.44
N SER A 64 -12.35 -11.13 -4.09
CA SER A 64 -12.45 -12.58 -4.21
C SER A 64 -13.29 -13.26 -3.13
N LYS A 65 -13.38 -12.67 -1.94
CA LYS A 65 -13.99 -13.31 -0.75
C LYS A 65 -15.15 -12.52 -0.16
N GLY A 66 -15.46 -11.33 -0.70
CA GLY A 66 -16.40 -10.41 -0.07
C GLY A 66 -15.91 -10.00 1.31
N LEU A 67 -16.84 -9.88 2.26
CA LEU A 67 -16.56 -9.56 3.65
C LEU A 67 -15.78 -10.72 4.32
N ILE A 68 -14.59 -10.42 4.85
CA ILE A 68 -13.74 -11.38 5.56
C ILE A 68 -13.95 -11.26 7.06
N ARG A 69 -14.05 -10.03 7.57
CA ARG A 69 -14.18 -9.75 9.00
C ARG A 69 -15.27 -8.69 9.23
N ALA A 70 -16.44 -9.13 9.69
CA ALA A 70 -17.55 -8.23 10.01
C ALA A 70 -17.16 -7.24 11.12
N ASP A 71 -16.68 -7.76 12.25
CA ASP A 71 -16.20 -7.02 13.41
C ASP A 71 -14.74 -6.62 13.20
N PHE A 72 -14.55 -5.50 12.49
CA PHE A 72 -13.23 -5.00 12.10
C PHE A 72 -12.73 -3.96 13.11
N ASP A 73 -12.16 -4.45 14.21
CA ASP A 73 -11.59 -3.62 15.28
C ASP A 73 -10.05 -3.58 15.18
N LEU A 74 -9.51 -2.39 14.93
CA LEU A 74 -8.06 -2.17 14.84
C LEU A 74 -7.35 -2.26 16.19
N HIS A 75 -8.03 -2.01 17.31
CA HIS A 75 -7.45 -2.19 18.65
C HIS A 75 -7.16 -3.66 18.92
N GLU A 76 -8.13 -4.52 18.65
CA GLU A 76 -7.97 -5.98 18.78
C GLU A 76 -6.86 -6.49 17.83
N LEU A 77 -6.86 -6.04 16.57
CA LEU A 77 -5.83 -6.42 15.61
C LEU A 77 -4.43 -5.95 16.05
N ALA A 78 -4.31 -4.71 16.55
CA ALA A 78 -3.03 -4.16 17.02
C ALA A 78 -2.48 -4.93 18.21
N GLN A 79 -3.34 -5.29 19.18
CA GLN A 79 -2.94 -6.09 20.35
C GLN A 79 -2.28 -7.41 19.94
N VAL A 80 -2.81 -8.08 18.92
CA VAL A 80 -2.23 -9.33 18.40
C VAL A 80 -1.03 -9.05 17.51
N TYR A 81 -1.15 -8.17 16.52
CA TYR A 81 -0.12 -7.97 15.50
C TYR A 81 1.17 -7.40 16.08
N ASN A 82 1.10 -6.56 17.13
CA ASN A 82 2.28 -6.02 17.78
C ASN A 82 3.23 -7.10 18.34
N GLN A 83 2.70 -8.29 18.66
CA GLN A 83 3.48 -9.40 19.21
C GLN A 83 4.24 -10.18 18.14
N TYR A 84 3.78 -10.17 16.88
CA TYR A 84 4.25 -11.10 15.84
C TYR A 84 4.72 -10.42 14.56
N ALA A 85 4.18 -9.25 14.22
CA ALA A 85 4.50 -8.53 13.00
C ALA A 85 5.86 -7.83 13.10
N ASP A 86 6.64 -7.90 12.03
CA ASP A 86 7.78 -6.99 11.83
C ASP A 86 7.27 -5.66 11.24
N CYS A 87 6.33 -5.75 10.29
CA CYS A 87 5.62 -4.62 9.71
C CYS A 87 4.12 -4.90 9.61
N ILE A 88 3.29 -3.87 9.50
CA ILE A 88 1.84 -4.01 9.39
C ILE A 88 1.34 -3.37 8.09
N SER A 89 0.62 -4.14 7.28
CA SER A 89 -0.07 -3.67 6.08
C SER A 89 -1.48 -3.22 6.43
N VAL A 90 -1.91 -2.06 5.92
CA VAL A 90 -3.24 -1.51 6.15
C VAL A 90 -3.88 -1.18 4.81
N LEU A 91 -5.04 -1.79 4.54
CA LEU A 91 -5.82 -1.52 3.32
C LEU A 91 -6.53 -0.17 3.44
N THR A 92 -6.36 0.66 2.41
CA THR A 92 -7.00 1.99 2.33
C THR A 92 -8.02 2.10 1.20
N ASP A 93 -8.07 1.14 0.29
CA ASP A 93 -9.10 1.08 -0.76
C ASP A 93 -10.49 0.85 -0.15
N GLU A 94 -11.40 1.81 -0.32
CA GLU A 94 -12.72 1.76 0.31
C GLU A 94 -13.67 0.80 -0.42
N LYS A 95 -13.73 0.87 -1.76
CA LYS A 95 -14.76 0.18 -2.53
C LYS A 95 -14.60 -1.33 -2.55
N PHE A 96 -13.38 -1.83 -2.72
CA PHE A 96 -13.11 -3.24 -2.97
C PHE A 96 -12.62 -3.98 -1.71
N PHE A 97 -11.98 -3.27 -0.80
CA PHE A 97 -11.41 -3.85 0.43
C PHE A 97 -12.08 -3.34 1.72
N GLN A 98 -13.00 -2.37 1.63
CA GLN A 98 -13.60 -1.68 2.78
C GLN A 98 -12.55 -1.11 3.75
N GLY A 99 -11.42 -0.69 3.18
CA GLY A 99 -10.39 0.09 3.84
C GLY A 99 -10.81 1.55 4.03
N ARG A 100 -9.88 2.37 4.52
CA ARG A 100 -9.92 3.84 4.51
C ARG A 100 -8.61 4.39 5.06
N TYR A 101 -8.24 5.61 4.65
CA TYR A 101 -7.05 6.31 5.17
C TYR A 101 -7.04 6.45 6.70
N ASP A 102 -8.21 6.60 7.31
CA ASP A 102 -8.33 6.74 8.77
C ASP A 102 -7.86 5.47 9.53
N TYR A 103 -7.89 4.30 8.89
CA TYR A 103 -7.31 3.09 9.48
C TYR A 103 -5.79 3.17 9.62
N LEU A 104 -5.08 3.86 8.70
CA LEU A 104 -3.65 4.13 8.89
C LEU A 104 -3.41 5.01 10.11
N ARG A 105 -4.20 6.09 10.27
CA ARG A 105 -4.07 6.99 11.44
C ARG A 105 -4.32 6.27 12.75
N THR A 106 -5.42 5.51 12.79
CA THR A 106 -5.80 4.70 13.95
C THR A 106 -4.72 3.68 14.25
N MET A 107 -4.25 2.92 13.26
CA MET A 107 -3.22 1.91 13.47
C MET A 107 -1.89 2.53 13.91
N ARG A 108 -1.52 3.70 13.36
CA ARG A 108 -0.31 4.44 13.75
C ARG A 108 -0.33 4.83 15.23
N ALA A 109 -1.51 5.15 15.78
CA ALA A 109 -1.67 5.45 17.20
C ALA A 109 -1.59 4.20 18.10
N LEU A 110 -1.75 2.99 17.55
CA LEU A 110 -1.85 1.73 18.29
C LEU A 110 -0.61 0.83 18.21
N THR A 111 0.37 1.20 17.37
CA THR A 111 1.58 0.41 17.16
C THR A 111 2.79 1.30 17.04
N ASP A 112 3.98 0.73 17.22
CA ASP A 112 5.26 1.32 16.82
C ASP A 112 5.89 0.64 15.60
N LYS A 113 5.24 -0.41 15.08
CA LYS A 113 5.70 -1.11 13.86
C LYS A 113 5.63 -0.17 12.64
N PRO A 114 6.50 -0.37 11.63
CA PRO A 114 6.37 0.30 10.34
C PRO A 114 5.06 -0.10 9.63
N LEU A 115 4.37 0.89 9.05
CA LEU A 115 3.10 0.71 8.37
C LEU A 115 3.24 0.77 6.85
N LEU A 116 2.70 -0.23 6.16
CA LEU A 116 2.54 -0.24 4.70
C LEU A 116 1.17 0.32 4.32
N HIS A 117 1.17 1.36 3.49
CA HIS A 117 0.00 1.85 2.77
C HIS A 117 -0.31 0.87 1.62
N LYS A 118 -1.29 -0.01 1.85
CA LYS A 118 -1.72 -1.00 0.87
C LYS A 118 -2.92 -0.48 0.08
N ASP A 119 -2.66 -0.01 -1.12
CA ASP A 119 -3.66 0.49 -2.07
C ASP A 119 -3.17 0.32 -3.51
N PHE A 120 -4.03 0.62 -4.47
CA PHE A 120 -3.68 0.77 -5.88
C PHE A 120 -3.17 2.19 -6.10
N ILE A 121 -1.86 2.40 -5.93
CA ILE A 121 -1.23 3.71 -6.04
C ILE A 121 -0.97 4.03 -7.51
N ILE A 122 -1.61 5.09 -8.00
CA ILE A 122 -1.50 5.56 -9.39
C ILE A 122 -1.17 7.06 -9.48
N ASP A 123 -1.08 7.75 -8.34
CA ASP A 123 -0.91 9.19 -8.26
C ASP A 123 -0.10 9.57 -7.01
N SER A 124 0.81 10.54 -7.15
CA SER A 124 1.67 11.00 -6.05
C SER A 124 0.87 11.54 -4.86
N TYR A 125 -0.32 12.08 -5.09
CA TYR A 125 -1.25 12.48 -4.04
C TYR A 125 -1.50 11.37 -3.03
N GLN A 126 -1.68 10.13 -3.48
CA GLN A 126 -1.95 9.00 -2.58
C GLN A 126 -0.74 8.70 -1.68
N ILE A 127 0.49 8.92 -2.16
CA ILE A 127 1.70 8.74 -1.36
C ILE A 127 1.76 9.79 -0.26
N TYR A 128 1.53 11.06 -0.60
CA TYR A 128 1.43 12.15 0.39
C TYR A 128 0.30 11.91 1.38
N ALA A 129 -0.89 11.52 0.93
CA ALA A 129 -2.04 11.25 1.79
C ALA A 129 -1.77 10.06 2.74
N GLY A 130 -1.19 8.97 2.23
CA GLY A 130 -0.80 7.82 3.05
C GLY A 130 0.25 8.20 4.10
N ARG A 131 1.26 8.96 3.70
CA ARG A 131 2.30 9.47 4.62
C ARG A 131 1.71 10.39 5.69
N HIS A 132 0.85 11.32 5.29
CA HIS A 132 0.10 12.20 6.20
C HIS A 132 -0.73 11.40 7.22
N CYS A 133 -1.20 10.20 6.84
CA CYS A 133 -1.90 9.28 7.74
C CYS A 133 -1.00 8.36 8.56
N GLY A 134 0.33 8.47 8.44
CA GLY A 134 1.29 7.71 9.24
C GLY A 134 1.88 6.48 8.58
N ALA A 135 1.69 6.29 7.26
CA ALA A 135 2.40 5.24 6.53
C ALA A 135 3.92 5.48 6.53
N ASP A 136 4.67 4.38 6.59
CA ASP A 136 6.13 4.36 6.55
C ASP A 136 6.63 3.67 5.26
N ALA A 137 5.75 2.95 4.56
CA ALA A 137 5.99 2.33 3.26
C ALA A 137 4.77 2.41 2.36
N VAL A 138 4.96 2.20 1.06
CA VAL A 138 3.91 2.24 0.03
C VAL A 138 4.04 1.07 -0.94
N LEU A 139 2.91 0.52 -1.38
CA LEU A 139 2.84 -0.48 -2.44
C LEU A 139 2.87 0.20 -3.82
N LEU A 140 3.78 -0.22 -4.70
CA LEU A 140 3.74 0.12 -6.13
C LEU A 140 3.69 -1.15 -6.96
N MET A 141 2.73 -1.25 -7.88
CA MET A 141 2.45 -2.48 -8.64
C MET A 141 2.89 -2.33 -10.10
N LEU A 142 3.76 -3.22 -10.59
CA LEU A 142 4.23 -3.16 -11.98
C LEU A 142 3.20 -3.64 -13.00
N SER A 143 2.16 -4.36 -12.54
CA SER A 143 0.98 -4.68 -13.35
C SER A 143 0.05 -3.47 -13.58
N VAL A 144 0.23 -2.38 -12.82
CA VAL A 144 -0.58 -1.15 -12.90
C VAL A 144 0.21 0.01 -13.51
N LEU A 145 1.51 0.09 -13.21
CA LEU A 145 2.38 1.20 -13.54
C LEU A 145 3.36 0.83 -14.65
N ASP A 146 3.53 1.74 -15.61
CA ASP A 146 4.70 1.69 -16.48
C ASP A 146 5.98 2.13 -15.73
N ASP A 147 7.12 1.96 -16.39
CA ASP A 147 8.43 2.27 -15.79
C ASP A 147 8.64 3.77 -15.51
N ALA A 148 7.99 4.67 -16.25
CA ALA A 148 8.10 6.11 -16.03
C ALA A 148 7.28 6.51 -14.79
N GLN A 149 6.03 6.04 -14.71
CA GLN A 149 5.14 6.24 -13.58
C GLN A 149 5.73 5.65 -12.29
N TYR A 150 6.28 4.43 -12.36
CA TYR A 150 6.94 3.81 -11.22
C TYR A 150 8.10 4.68 -10.72
N ARG A 151 8.97 5.18 -11.62
CA ARG A 151 10.11 6.03 -11.22
C ARG A 151 9.65 7.32 -10.55
N GLU A 152 8.61 7.97 -11.08
CA GLU A 152 8.04 9.18 -10.50
C GLU A 152 7.51 8.93 -9.09
N LEU A 153 6.65 7.90 -8.94
CA LEU A 153 6.05 7.55 -7.65
C LEU A 153 7.09 7.07 -6.63
N ALA A 154 8.07 6.27 -7.06
CA ALA A 154 9.16 5.82 -6.22
C ALA A 154 10.08 6.97 -5.78
N ALA A 155 10.26 8.00 -6.61
CA ALA A 155 10.98 9.22 -6.24
C ALA A 155 10.26 9.99 -5.13
N VAL A 156 8.94 10.18 -5.26
CA VAL A 156 8.12 10.82 -4.22
C VAL A 156 8.16 10.03 -2.90
N ALA A 157 8.05 8.70 -2.96
CA ALA A 157 8.17 7.87 -1.78
C ALA A 157 9.54 8.05 -1.08
N ARG A 158 10.63 8.12 -1.87
CA ARG A 158 11.98 8.34 -1.36
C ARG A 158 12.15 9.72 -0.71
N GLU A 159 11.60 10.78 -1.29
CA GLU A 159 11.61 12.12 -0.70
C GLU A 159 10.93 12.15 0.68
N LEU A 160 9.89 11.32 0.85
CA LEU A 160 9.17 11.15 2.11
C LEU A 160 9.80 10.07 3.03
N ASN A 161 11.00 9.59 2.72
CA ASN A 161 11.70 8.51 3.41
C ASN A 161 10.85 7.23 3.58
N MET A 162 9.98 6.93 2.63
CA MET A 162 9.12 5.74 2.64
C MET A 162 9.76 4.60 1.84
N THR A 163 9.70 3.39 2.38
CA THR A 163 10.08 2.19 1.62
C THR A 163 9.03 1.89 0.54
N VAL A 164 9.48 1.54 -0.66
CA VAL A 164 8.60 1.02 -1.71
C VAL A 164 8.60 -0.50 -1.66
N LEU A 165 7.43 -1.11 -1.47
CA LEU A 165 7.21 -2.52 -1.76
C LEU A 165 6.77 -2.63 -3.22
N THR A 166 7.64 -3.17 -4.08
CA THR A 166 7.39 -3.31 -5.52
C THR A 166 6.74 -4.65 -5.80
N GLU A 167 5.45 -4.64 -6.16
CA GLU A 167 4.72 -5.87 -6.44
C GLU A 167 4.87 -6.30 -7.89
N VAL A 168 5.11 -7.60 -8.06
CA VAL A 168 5.24 -8.30 -9.34
C VAL A 168 4.37 -9.57 -9.32
N SER A 169 3.83 -9.93 -10.47
CA SER A 169 2.90 -11.05 -10.68
C SER A 169 3.39 -12.03 -11.74
N ASN A 170 4.39 -11.65 -12.53
CA ASN A 170 4.96 -12.48 -13.58
C ASN A 170 6.47 -12.22 -13.77
N GLU A 171 7.10 -13.02 -14.64
CA GLU A 171 8.53 -12.95 -14.90
C GLU A 171 8.96 -11.62 -15.54
N GLU A 172 8.14 -11.08 -16.45
CA GLU A 172 8.42 -9.80 -17.10
C GLU A 172 8.46 -8.66 -16.08
N GLU A 173 7.46 -8.58 -15.19
CA GLU A 173 7.43 -7.63 -14.08
C GLU A 173 8.61 -7.82 -13.12
N THR A 174 9.02 -9.06 -12.88
CA THR A 174 10.21 -9.33 -12.05
C THR A 174 11.48 -8.76 -12.70
N ARG A 175 11.67 -8.95 -14.01
CA ARG A 175 12.81 -8.37 -14.74
C ARG A 175 12.75 -6.84 -14.74
N ARG A 176 11.57 -6.25 -14.89
CA ARG A 176 11.35 -4.80 -14.77
C ARG A 176 11.73 -4.29 -13.38
N ALA A 177 11.28 -4.95 -12.31
CA ALA A 177 11.61 -4.57 -10.94
C ALA A 177 13.12 -4.56 -10.69
N VAL A 178 13.86 -5.55 -11.21
CA VAL A 178 15.33 -5.59 -11.15
C VAL A 178 15.95 -4.44 -11.94
N ALA A 179 15.51 -4.19 -13.17
CA ALA A 179 16.00 -3.09 -14.00
C ALA A 179 15.71 -1.70 -13.39
N LEU A 180 14.64 -1.60 -12.60
CA LEU A 180 14.25 -0.41 -11.85
C LEU A 180 14.97 -0.29 -10.49
N ASN A 181 15.85 -1.24 -10.14
CA ASN A 181 16.56 -1.31 -8.87
C ASN A 181 15.62 -1.29 -7.64
N ALA A 182 14.51 -2.02 -7.70
CA ALA A 182 13.62 -2.18 -6.56
C ALA A 182 14.34 -2.88 -5.40
N GLU A 183 14.38 -2.23 -4.23
CA GLU A 183 15.07 -2.78 -3.03
C GLU A 183 14.26 -3.87 -2.31
N LEU A 184 12.93 -3.83 -2.45
CA LEU A 184 12.01 -4.78 -1.85
C LEU A 184 10.97 -5.20 -2.90
N ILE A 185 11.07 -6.45 -3.36
CA ILE A 185 10.18 -7.03 -4.37
C ILE A 185 9.21 -7.98 -3.69
N GLY A 186 7.91 -7.73 -3.83
CA GLY A 186 6.83 -8.60 -3.38
C GLY A 186 6.27 -9.42 -4.54
N ILE A 187 6.42 -10.75 -4.49
CA ILE A 187 5.82 -11.65 -5.48
C ILE A 187 4.37 -11.94 -5.06
N ASN A 188 3.41 -11.47 -5.84
CA ASN A 188 1.99 -11.74 -5.62
C ASN A 188 1.58 -13.06 -6.29
N ASN A 189 1.30 -14.08 -5.47
CA ASN A 189 0.89 -15.41 -5.95
C ASN A 189 -0.59 -15.47 -6.40
N ARG A 190 -1.30 -14.33 -6.40
CA ARG A 190 -2.68 -14.23 -6.85
C ARG A 190 -2.74 -13.39 -8.12
N ASP A 191 -3.40 -13.93 -9.13
CA ASP A 191 -3.78 -13.18 -10.34
C ASP A 191 -4.96 -12.24 -10.02
N LEU A 192 -4.79 -10.94 -10.27
CA LEU A 192 -5.68 -9.85 -9.82
C LEU A 192 -6.58 -9.30 -10.93
#